data_AF-A0A0B2AFY6-F1
#
_entry.id   AF-A0A0B2AFY6-F1
#
_cell.length_a   1.000
_cell.length_b   1.000
_cell.length_c   1.000
_cell.angle_alpha   90.00
_cell.angle_beta   90.00
_cell.angle_gamma   90.00
#
_symmetry.space_group_name_H-M   'P 1'
#
loop_
_entity.id
_entity.type
_entity.pdbx_description
1 polymer ?
#
loop_
_entity_poly.entity_id
_entity_poly.type
_entity_poly.pdbx_seq_one_letter_code
_entity_poly.pdbx_strand_id
1 'polypeptide(L)'
;MTTEAAPHTAHRVTADATASAPASSESRTRRAPSRAPRRPGGGDYAATPRQRVKSVLKHTVLIATAIVMIYPLLWMIVSSFRPSDDVFRAPGLWLTQAHPENYANGWNALTSPFATYLLNSTIVVLGAVVGNLVSCSMAAYAFARLNFWGKKWMFAAMLVTIMLPIHVVIVPQYILFSQLGWVNTFAPLIVPKFLATDAFFTFLMVQFIRGIPRELDEAARIDGAGHPRIFLRVILPLMTPALATTTIFTFIWTWSDFFSQLIYLTSPDVFTVPVALRAFVDAQSSTDWGAMFAMSVVSLLPVFIAFLIGQKFLIKGIATTGIK
;
A
#
# COMPACT_ATOMS: atom_id res chain seq x y z
N MET A 1 -39.93 57.68 44.46
CA MET A 1 -38.83 58.54 43.96
C MET A 1 -38.67 58.22 42.49
N THR A 2 -39.62 58.70 41.69
CA THR A 2 -39.58 59.96 40.91
C THR A 2 -38.81 59.76 39.59
N THR A 3 -39.50 59.48 38.48
CA THR A 3 -39.86 60.43 37.37
C THR A 3 -38.65 60.79 36.50
N GLU A 4 -38.67 60.96 35.18
CA GLU A 4 -39.73 61.11 34.17
C GLU A 4 -39.14 60.98 32.75
N ALA A 5 -40.04 60.86 31.78
CA ALA A 5 -39.90 60.80 30.32
C ALA A 5 -39.06 61.90 29.63
N ALA A 6 -38.44 61.51 28.48
CA ALA A 6 -38.49 62.06 27.09
C ALA A 6 -38.52 63.61 26.84
N PRO A 7 -38.62 64.16 25.60
CA PRO A 7 -38.48 63.64 24.22
C PRO A 7 -37.68 64.54 23.23
N HIS A 8 -37.59 64.08 21.97
CA HIS A 8 -37.60 64.79 20.66
C HIS A 8 -37.21 66.28 20.55
N THR A 9 -36.37 66.60 19.55
CA THR A 9 -36.79 67.39 18.36
C THR A 9 -35.70 67.49 17.28
N ALA A 10 -36.16 67.42 16.03
CA ALA A 10 -35.39 67.62 14.81
C ALA A 10 -35.23 69.12 14.51
N HIS A 11 -34.22 69.50 13.73
CA HIS A 11 -34.42 70.51 12.68
C HIS A 11 -33.41 70.34 11.53
N ARG A 12 -33.97 70.61 10.36
CA ARG A 12 -33.51 70.38 8.97
C ARG A 12 -32.86 71.68 8.44
N VAL A 13 -32.54 71.71 7.13
CA VAL A 13 -32.31 72.91 6.26
C VAL A 13 -30.83 73.36 6.27
N THR A 14 -30.05 73.58 5.19
CA THR A 14 -30.18 73.82 3.72
C THR A 14 -28.76 73.69 3.12
N ALA A 15 -28.55 73.07 1.95
CA ALA A 15 -28.60 73.59 0.56
C ALA A 15 -27.39 74.42 0.10
N ASP A 16 -27.07 74.20 -1.19
CA ASP A 16 -26.17 74.92 -2.12
C ASP A 16 -24.66 74.86 -1.88
N ALA A 17 -23.78 74.92 -2.89
CA ALA A 17 -23.79 74.71 -4.34
C ALA A 17 -22.35 74.99 -4.80
N THR A 18 -22.01 74.61 -6.02
CA THR A 18 -20.93 75.17 -6.88
C THR A 18 -19.45 74.91 -6.54
N ALA A 19 -18.87 74.04 -7.39
CA ALA A 19 -17.73 74.30 -8.27
C ALA A 19 -16.45 74.96 -7.73
N SER A 20 -15.33 74.24 -7.79
CA SER A 20 -14.18 74.52 -8.67
C SER A 20 -12.95 73.75 -8.20
N ALA A 21 -12.26 73.09 -9.14
CA ALA A 21 -10.84 72.77 -8.97
C ALA A 21 -10.04 74.04 -9.32
N PRO A 22 -8.86 74.27 -8.71
CA PRO A 22 -7.67 73.77 -9.38
C PRO A 22 -6.50 73.32 -8.48
N ALA A 23 -5.69 72.48 -9.10
CA ALA A 23 -4.26 72.24 -8.98
C ALA A 23 -3.40 72.89 -7.87
N SER A 24 -2.48 72.03 -7.40
CA SER A 24 -1.09 72.28 -7.00
C SER A 24 -0.80 72.51 -5.50
N SER A 25 -0.26 71.46 -4.88
CA SER A 25 1.06 71.43 -4.21
C SER A 25 1.12 70.47 -3.01
N GLU A 26 0.78 69.20 -3.22
CA GLU A 26 1.15 68.18 -2.23
C GLU A 26 2.58 67.70 -2.47
N SER A 27 3.41 68.00 -1.46
CA SER A 27 4.76 67.54 -1.25
C SER A 27 4.91 66.04 -1.51
N ARG A 28 5.56 65.71 -2.63
CA ARG A 28 6.12 64.39 -2.91
C ARG A 28 7.22 64.08 -1.89
N THR A 29 6.84 63.54 -0.73
CA THR A 29 7.77 62.75 0.09
C THR A 29 8.07 61.47 -0.68
N ARG A 30 9.18 61.49 -1.44
CA ARG A 30 9.81 60.28 -1.99
C ARG A 30 10.12 59.33 -0.83
N ARG A 31 9.23 58.40 -0.53
CA ARG A 31 9.59 57.18 0.20
C ARG A 31 10.56 56.41 -0.68
N ALA A 32 11.81 56.33 -0.22
CA ALA A 32 12.83 55.46 -0.79
C ALA A 32 12.28 54.03 -0.90
N PRO A 33 12.60 53.28 -1.97
CA PRO A 33 12.19 51.89 -2.06
C PRO A 33 12.84 51.12 -0.92
N SER A 34 12.02 50.46 -0.10
CA SER A 34 12.44 49.44 0.86
C SER A 34 13.34 48.46 0.12
N ARG A 35 14.64 48.48 0.42
CA ARG A 35 15.59 47.48 -0.07
C ARG A 35 15.16 46.15 0.52
N ALA A 36 14.52 45.32 -0.29
CA ALA A 36 14.32 43.91 0.01
C ALA A 36 15.65 43.31 0.50
N PRO A 37 15.65 42.45 1.54
CA PRO A 37 16.87 41.81 1.98
C PRO A 37 17.44 41.04 0.79
N ARG A 38 18.66 41.42 0.37
CA ARG A 38 19.43 40.70 -0.64
C ARG A 38 19.51 39.25 -0.17
N ARG A 39 18.88 38.34 -0.93
CA ARG A 39 19.11 36.90 -0.77
C ARG A 39 20.63 36.69 -0.77
N PRO A 40 21.22 36.05 0.26
CA PRO A 40 22.62 35.67 0.18
C PRO A 40 22.77 34.82 -1.08
N GLY A 41 23.70 35.21 -1.95
CA GLY A 41 24.00 34.47 -3.16
C GLY A 41 24.23 33.00 -2.84
N GLY A 42 23.85 32.13 -3.77
CA GLY A 42 24.12 30.70 -3.72
C GLY A 42 25.63 30.47 -3.67
N GLY A 43 26.18 30.51 -2.47
CA GLY A 43 27.45 29.89 -2.18
C GLY A 43 27.19 28.41 -2.20
N ASP A 44 27.89 27.71 -3.09
CA ASP A 44 28.04 26.26 -3.03
C ASP A 44 28.23 25.87 -1.57
N TYR A 45 27.25 25.15 -1.00
CA TYR A 45 27.39 24.55 0.31
C TYR A 45 28.48 23.48 0.17
N ALA A 46 29.75 23.90 0.18
CA ALA A 46 30.90 23.03 0.23
C ALA A 46 30.79 22.28 1.55
N ALA A 47 30.20 21.08 1.47
CA ALA A 47 30.00 20.21 2.61
C ALA A 47 31.34 20.11 3.35
N THR A 48 31.34 20.44 4.64
CA THR A 48 32.56 20.38 5.45
C THR A 48 33.19 18.99 5.32
N PRO A 49 34.53 18.84 5.41
CA PRO A 49 35.19 17.53 5.27
C PRO A 49 34.58 16.45 6.17
N ARG A 50 34.14 16.85 7.38
CA ARG A 50 33.40 15.99 8.32
C ARG A 50 32.03 15.54 7.80
N GLN A 51 31.28 16.39 7.08
CA GLN A 51 30.02 16.02 6.43
C GLN A 51 30.24 15.10 5.23
N ARG A 52 31.33 15.30 4.47
CA ARG A 52 31.73 14.39 3.37
C ARG A 52 32.09 13.00 3.89
N VAL A 53 32.90 12.91 4.95
CA VAL A 53 33.26 11.62 5.59
C VAL A 53 32.03 10.90 6.14
N LYS A 54 31.13 11.61 6.83
CA LYS A 54 29.86 11.03 7.32
C LYS A 54 28.98 10.52 6.17
N SER A 55 28.91 11.26 5.07
CA SER A 55 28.15 10.83 3.88
C SER A 55 28.76 9.59 3.25
N VAL A 56 30.08 9.57 3.02
CA VAL A 56 30.78 8.41 2.46
C VAL A 56 30.59 7.18 3.35
N LEU A 57 30.80 7.31 4.67
CA LEU A 57 30.58 6.21 5.61
C LEU A 57 29.15 5.69 5.56
N LYS A 58 28.15 6.57 5.52
CA LYS A 58 26.73 6.20 5.39
C LYS A 58 26.47 5.41 4.10
N HIS A 59 26.98 5.89 2.96
CA HIS A 59 26.82 5.20 1.67
C HIS A 59 27.55 3.85 1.65
N THR A 60 28.76 3.77 2.19
CA THR A 60 29.51 2.51 2.28
C THR A 60 28.77 1.48 3.12
N VAL A 61 28.25 1.86 4.29
CA VAL A 61 27.45 0.96 5.14
C VAL A 61 26.18 0.52 4.41
N LEU A 62 25.45 1.44 3.78
CA LEU A 62 24.24 1.11 3.02
C LEU A 62 24.52 0.14 1.87
N ILE A 63 25.61 0.36 1.10
CA ILE A 63 26.01 -0.51 -0.01
C ILE A 63 26.42 -1.89 0.52
N ALA A 64 27.23 -1.94 1.58
CA ALA A 64 27.65 -3.20 2.18
C ALA A 64 26.44 -4.02 2.68
N THR A 65 25.51 -3.38 3.40
CA THR A 65 24.27 -4.02 3.85
C THR A 65 23.43 -4.48 2.67
N ALA A 66 23.30 -3.68 1.61
CA ALA A 66 22.55 -4.06 0.42
C ALA A 66 23.16 -5.29 -0.27
N ILE A 67 24.48 -5.36 -0.40
CA ILE A 67 25.19 -6.52 -0.96
C ILE A 67 24.90 -7.77 -0.13
N VAL A 68 24.97 -7.68 1.19
CA VAL A 68 24.68 -8.82 2.09
C VAL A 68 23.23 -9.29 1.94
N MET A 69 22.27 -8.36 1.81
CA MET A 69 20.85 -8.71 1.63
C MET A 69 20.54 -9.29 0.25
N ILE A 70 21.26 -8.84 -0.79
CA ILE A 70 21.06 -9.30 -2.18
C ILE A 70 21.77 -10.64 -2.42
N TYR A 71 22.81 -10.97 -1.65
CA TYR A 71 23.59 -12.19 -1.82
C TYR A 71 22.74 -13.48 -1.90
N PRO A 72 21.77 -13.76 -1.01
CA PRO A 72 20.96 -14.98 -1.10
C PRO A 72 20.13 -15.04 -2.40
N LEU A 73 19.67 -13.89 -2.91
CA LEU A 73 18.93 -13.83 -4.17
C LEU A 73 19.84 -14.10 -5.37
N LEU A 74 21.05 -13.53 -5.37
CA LEU A 74 22.05 -13.82 -6.40
C LEU A 74 22.47 -15.29 -6.37
N TRP A 75 22.67 -15.84 -5.17
CA TRP A 75 23.00 -17.25 -4.99
C TRP A 75 21.85 -18.14 -5.50
N MET A 76 20.60 -17.79 -5.23
CA MET A 76 19.43 -18.51 -5.75
C MET A 76 19.38 -18.49 -7.29
N ILE A 77 19.63 -17.33 -7.91
CA ILE A 77 19.69 -17.20 -9.38
C ILE A 77 20.82 -18.05 -9.94
N VAL A 78 22.02 -17.97 -9.37
CA VAL A 78 23.17 -18.78 -9.79
C VAL A 78 22.87 -20.28 -9.65
N SER A 79 22.30 -20.69 -8.52
CA SER A 79 21.91 -22.08 -8.24
C SER A 79 20.86 -22.60 -9.21
N SER A 80 20.02 -21.75 -9.80
CA SER A 80 19.08 -22.16 -10.84
C SER A 80 19.74 -22.66 -12.13
N PHE A 81 21.01 -22.32 -12.36
CA PHE A 81 21.78 -22.76 -13.54
C PHE A 81 22.79 -23.87 -13.20
N ARG A 82 22.74 -24.46 -12.00
CA ARG A 82 23.66 -25.52 -11.58
C ARG A 82 23.08 -26.91 -11.79
N PRO A 83 23.94 -27.94 -11.94
CA PRO A 83 23.53 -29.32 -11.75
C PRO A 83 23.00 -29.54 -10.33
N SER A 84 21.93 -30.32 -10.18
CA SER A 84 21.26 -30.53 -8.90
C SER A 84 22.15 -31.15 -7.81
N ASP A 85 23.13 -31.97 -8.20
CA ASP A 85 24.11 -32.59 -7.28
C ASP A 85 25.15 -31.60 -6.71
N ASP A 86 25.36 -30.47 -7.38
CA ASP A 86 26.42 -29.50 -7.05
C ASP A 86 25.90 -28.26 -6.32
N VAL A 87 24.57 -28.07 -6.26
CA VAL A 87 23.94 -26.88 -5.66
C VAL A 87 24.42 -26.60 -4.23
N PHE A 88 24.56 -27.64 -3.41
CA PHE A 88 25.03 -27.51 -2.02
C PHE A 88 26.53 -27.72 -1.83
N ARG A 89 27.26 -28.12 -2.88
CA ARG A 89 28.71 -28.39 -2.80
C ARG A 89 29.55 -27.15 -3.07
N ALA A 90 29.02 -26.17 -3.81
CA ALA A 90 29.73 -24.95 -4.16
C ALA A 90 28.97 -23.69 -3.68
N PRO A 91 29.33 -23.06 -2.54
CA PRO A 91 28.62 -21.87 -2.06
C PRO A 91 28.95 -20.58 -2.85
N GLY A 92 29.92 -20.62 -3.77
CA GLY A 92 30.32 -19.45 -4.56
C GLY A 92 29.23 -18.93 -5.49
N LEU A 93 29.41 -17.73 -6.05
CA LEU A 93 28.52 -17.17 -7.07
C LEU A 93 28.98 -17.52 -8.50
N TRP A 94 30.15 -18.15 -8.66
CA TRP A 94 30.73 -18.42 -9.97
C TRP A 94 30.16 -19.72 -10.54
N LEU A 95 29.88 -19.69 -11.84
CA LEU A 95 29.40 -20.84 -12.60
C LEU A 95 30.57 -21.41 -13.41
N THR A 96 30.81 -22.70 -13.25
CA THR A 96 31.74 -23.47 -14.10
C THR A 96 31.06 -23.90 -15.39
N GLN A 97 29.79 -24.33 -15.31
CA GLN A 97 28.92 -24.67 -16.44
C GLN A 97 27.49 -24.21 -16.12
N ALA A 98 26.77 -23.72 -17.13
CA ALA A 98 25.40 -23.22 -16.96
C ALA A 98 24.41 -24.23 -17.57
N HIS A 99 23.36 -24.54 -16.81
CA HIS A 99 22.30 -25.50 -17.14
C HIS A 99 20.94 -24.79 -17.27
N PRO A 100 20.68 -24.03 -18.36
CA PRO A 100 19.40 -23.38 -18.58
C PRO A 100 18.23 -24.36 -18.74
N GLU A 101 18.51 -25.63 -19.06
CA GLU A 101 17.53 -26.71 -19.12
C GLU A 101 16.75 -26.90 -17.81
N ASN A 102 17.31 -26.49 -16.66
CA ASN A 102 16.61 -26.49 -15.38
C ASN A 102 15.27 -25.72 -15.43
N TYR A 103 15.18 -24.67 -16.25
CA TYR A 103 13.94 -23.93 -16.44
C TYR A 103 12.90 -24.74 -17.24
N ALA A 104 13.32 -25.42 -18.30
CA ALA A 104 12.44 -26.26 -19.12
C ALA A 104 12.01 -27.53 -18.37
N ASN A 105 12.94 -28.15 -17.65
CA ASN A 105 12.70 -29.30 -16.79
C ASN A 105 11.75 -28.92 -15.67
N GLY A 106 12.05 -27.86 -14.91
CA GLY A 106 11.19 -27.37 -13.83
C GLY A 106 9.80 -26.95 -14.28
N TRP A 107 9.66 -26.48 -15.52
CA TRP A 107 8.35 -26.13 -16.06
C TRP A 107 7.39 -27.32 -16.14
N ASN A 108 7.89 -28.54 -16.32
CA ASN A 108 7.09 -29.76 -16.47
C ASN A 108 7.45 -30.85 -15.43
N ALA A 109 8.20 -30.51 -14.39
CA ALA A 109 8.72 -31.47 -13.41
C ALA A 109 7.65 -32.00 -12.44
N LEU A 110 6.55 -31.27 -12.27
CA LEU A 110 5.46 -31.63 -11.38
C LEU A 110 4.26 -32.21 -12.16
N THR A 111 3.24 -32.66 -11.44
CA THR A 111 2.00 -33.22 -12.03
C THR A 111 1.36 -32.32 -13.08
N SER A 112 1.39 -31.01 -12.86
CA SER A 112 0.89 -30.00 -13.77
C SER A 112 2.03 -29.07 -14.21
N PRO A 113 1.99 -28.48 -15.42
CA PRO A 113 2.96 -27.49 -15.83
C PRO A 113 2.98 -26.29 -14.88
N PHE A 114 4.14 -25.66 -14.70
CA PHE A 114 4.30 -24.55 -13.76
C PHE A 114 3.40 -23.34 -14.07
N ALA A 115 2.98 -23.19 -15.34
CA ALA A 115 1.97 -22.23 -15.77
C ALA A 115 0.65 -22.36 -15.00
N THR A 116 0.21 -23.59 -14.69
CA THR A 116 -1.02 -23.85 -13.93
C THR A 116 -0.90 -23.26 -12.53
N TYR A 117 0.24 -23.46 -11.86
CA TYR A 117 0.48 -22.93 -10.52
C TYR A 117 0.57 -21.41 -10.51
N LEU A 118 1.20 -20.81 -11.53
CA LEU A 118 1.22 -19.35 -11.73
C LEU A 118 -0.19 -18.79 -11.92
N LEU A 119 -1.03 -19.46 -12.72
CA LEU A 119 -2.42 -19.08 -12.94
C LEU A 119 -3.23 -19.19 -11.64
N ASN A 120 -3.11 -20.30 -10.92
CA ASN A 120 -3.78 -20.53 -9.64
C ASN A 120 -3.41 -19.45 -8.61
N SER A 121 -2.10 -19.17 -8.43
CA SER A 121 -1.63 -18.08 -7.58
C SER A 121 -2.19 -16.72 -8.02
N THR A 122 -2.23 -16.45 -9.32
CA THR A 122 -2.77 -15.19 -9.85
C THR A 122 -4.27 -15.07 -9.55
N ILE A 123 -5.05 -16.14 -9.72
CA ILE A 123 -6.49 -16.16 -9.40
C ILE A 123 -6.72 -15.86 -7.92
N VAL A 124 -5.99 -16.56 -7.04
CA VAL A 124 -6.10 -16.36 -5.58
C VAL A 124 -5.74 -14.92 -5.20
N VAL A 125 -4.65 -14.40 -5.73
CA VAL A 125 -4.17 -13.05 -5.42
C VAL A 125 -5.10 -11.98 -5.96
N LEU A 126 -5.55 -12.07 -7.21
CA LEU A 126 -6.48 -11.08 -7.78
C LEU A 126 -7.84 -11.12 -7.07
N GLY A 127 -8.33 -12.32 -6.74
CA GLY A 127 -9.54 -12.49 -5.94
C GLY A 127 -9.41 -11.83 -4.57
N ALA A 128 -8.28 -12.03 -3.88
CA ALA A 128 -8.01 -11.40 -2.58
C ALA A 128 -7.89 -9.87 -2.69
N VAL A 129 -7.20 -9.36 -3.71
CA VAL A 129 -7.07 -7.91 -3.96
C VAL A 129 -8.45 -7.30 -4.18
N VAL A 130 -9.27 -7.85 -5.07
CA VAL A 130 -10.62 -7.33 -5.33
C VAL A 130 -11.47 -7.40 -4.07
N GLY A 131 -11.45 -8.53 -3.37
CA GLY A 131 -12.17 -8.72 -2.11
C GLY A 131 -11.83 -7.66 -1.08
N ASN A 132 -10.54 -7.44 -0.82
CA ASN A 132 -10.07 -6.43 0.14
C ASN A 132 -10.37 -5.00 -0.33
N LEU A 133 -10.13 -4.66 -1.60
CA LEU A 133 -10.40 -3.30 -2.10
C LEU A 133 -11.88 -2.95 -1.97
N VAL A 134 -12.78 -3.88 -2.29
CA VAL A 134 -14.23 -3.64 -2.18
C VAL A 134 -14.65 -3.60 -0.72
N SER A 135 -14.37 -4.65 0.04
CA SER A 135 -14.90 -4.80 1.39
C SER A 135 -14.28 -3.83 2.39
N CYS A 136 -12.95 -3.68 2.40
CA CYS A 136 -12.26 -2.80 3.33
C CYS A 136 -12.55 -1.33 3.03
N SER A 137 -12.66 -0.91 1.76
CA SER A 137 -12.97 0.49 1.43
C SER A 137 -14.40 0.87 1.83
N MET A 138 -15.37 -0.03 1.62
CA MET A 138 -16.75 0.17 2.05
C MET A 138 -16.86 0.21 3.58
N ALA A 139 -16.25 -0.74 4.28
CA ALA A 139 -16.20 -0.76 5.73
C ALA A 139 -15.52 0.50 6.29
N ALA A 140 -14.41 0.91 5.68
CA ALA A 140 -13.67 2.10 6.08
C ALA A 140 -14.49 3.38 5.88
N TYR A 141 -15.21 3.51 4.76
CA TYR A 141 -16.11 4.64 4.52
C TYR A 141 -17.21 4.70 5.58
N ALA A 142 -17.82 3.57 5.94
CA ALA A 142 -18.82 3.51 7.00
C ALA A 142 -18.24 3.98 8.35
N PHE A 143 -17.07 3.47 8.76
CA PHE A 143 -16.41 3.89 10.01
C PHE A 143 -15.91 5.34 9.99
N ALA A 144 -15.56 5.89 8.83
CA ALA A 144 -15.03 7.25 8.72
C ALA A 144 -16.13 8.31 8.60
N ARG A 145 -17.20 8.04 7.85
CA ARG A 145 -18.22 9.03 7.46
C ARG A 145 -19.60 8.82 8.06
N LEU A 146 -20.04 7.57 8.22
CA LEU A 146 -21.38 7.29 8.73
C LEU A 146 -21.41 7.34 10.25
N ASN A 147 -22.54 7.78 10.80
CA ASN A 147 -22.84 7.68 12.23
C ASN A 147 -23.90 6.59 12.40
N PHE A 148 -23.54 5.51 13.09
CA PHE A 148 -24.42 4.39 13.35
C PHE A 148 -24.22 3.90 14.78
N TRP A 149 -25.23 3.23 15.32
CA TRP A 149 -25.19 2.69 16.68
C TRP A 149 -24.11 1.62 16.81
N GLY A 150 -23.35 1.63 17.91
CA GLY A 150 -22.25 0.67 18.13
C GLY A 150 -20.94 0.96 17.38
N LYS A 151 -20.85 2.05 16.59
CA LYS A 151 -19.65 2.41 15.80
C LYS A 151 -18.32 2.34 16.57
N LYS A 152 -18.26 2.90 17.79
CA LYS A 152 -17.04 2.89 18.61
C LYS A 152 -16.65 1.48 19.06
N TRP A 153 -17.63 0.68 19.47
CA TRP A 153 -17.46 -0.71 19.87
C TRP A 153 -17.00 -1.59 18.71
N MET A 154 -17.67 -1.51 17.55
CA MET A 154 -17.28 -2.26 16.36
C MET A 154 -15.88 -1.87 15.86
N PHE A 155 -15.53 -0.58 15.92
CA PHE A 155 -14.19 -0.13 15.56
C PHE A 155 -13.13 -0.67 16.54
N ALA A 156 -13.42 -0.67 17.84
CA ALA A 156 -12.54 -1.26 18.84
C ALA A 156 -12.39 -2.78 18.68
N ALA A 157 -13.48 -3.50 18.42
CA ALA A 157 -13.46 -4.94 18.16
C ALA A 157 -12.61 -5.27 16.93
N MET A 158 -12.75 -4.51 15.84
CA MET A 158 -11.92 -4.63 14.63
C MET A 158 -10.43 -4.36 14.94
N LEU A 159 -10.09 -3.44 15.84
CA LEU A 159 -8.69 -3.23 16.22
C LEU A 159 -8.13 -4.40 17.02
N VAL A 160 -8.92 -4.97 17.93
CA VAL A 160 -8.51 -6.13 18.75
C VAL A 160 -8.25 -7.35 17.88
N THR A 161 -9.03 -7.56 16.81
CA THR A 161 -8.82 -8.71 15.91
C THR A 161 -7.50 -8.66 15.14
N ILE A 162 -6.88 -7.49 14.97
CA ILE A 162 -5.54 -7.36 14.36
C ILE A 162 -4.47 -8.05 15.24
N MET A 163 -4.68 -8.10 16.57
CA MET A 163 -3.74 -8.72 17.51
C MET A 163 -3.87 -10.25 17.55
N LEU A 164 -4.92 -10.81 16.93
CA LEU A 164 -5.18 -12.24 17.00
C LEU A 164 -4.22 -13.00 16.06
N PRO A 165 -3.43 -13.96 16.56
CA PRO A 165 -2.53 -14.75 15.73
C PRO A 165 -3.31 -15.69 14.82
N ILE A 166 -3.03 -15.64 13.51
CA ILE A 166 -3.74 -16.44 12.49
C ILE A 166 -3.70 -17.94 12.79
N HIS A 167 -2.61 -18.44 13.39
CA HIS A 167 -2.43 -19.86 13.73
C HIS A 167 -3.45 -20.39 14.77
N VAL A 168 -4.03 -19.52 15.61
CA VAL A 168 -5.04 -19.96 16.61
C VAL A 168 -6.41 -20.15 15.96
N VAL A 169 -6.70 -19.40 14.90
CA VAL A 169 -8.00 -19.44 14.22
C VAL A 169 -8.00 -20.37 13.00
N ILE A 170 -6.84 -20.80 12.52
CA ILE A 170 -6.77 -21.65 11.32
C ILE A 170 -7.40 -23.04 11.51
N VAL A 171 -7.28 -23.66 12.68
CA VAL A 171 -7.89 -24.97 12.98
C VAL A 171 -9.43 -24.88 12.93
N PRO A 172 -10.09 -23.97 13.68
CA PRO A 172 -11.55 -23.85 13.58
C PRO A 172 -12.00 -23.38 12.18
N GLN A 173 -11.23 -22.53 11.49
CA GLN A 173 -11.53 -22.16 10.10
C GLN A 173 -11.45 -23.36 9.15
N TYR A 174 -10.46 -24.23 9.31
CA TYR A 174 -10.35 -25.45 8.53
C TYR A 174 -11.56 -26.35 8.74
N ILE A 175 -11.98 -26.59 9.98
CA ILE A 175 -13.17 -27.38 10.29
C ILE A 175 -14.41 -26.77 9.62
N LEU A 176 -14.59 -25.45 9.71
CA LEU A 176 -15.69 -24.74 9.06
C LEU A 176 -15.69 -24.96 7.53
N PHE A 177 -14.57 -24.71 6.86
CA PHE A 177 -14.50 -24.87 5.40
C PHE A 177 -14.54 -26.32 4.94
N SER A 178 -14.08 -27.26 5.76
CA SER A 178 -14.23 -28.69 5.51
C SER A 178 -15.71 -29.09 5.55
N GLN A 179 -16.48 -28.59 6.53
CA GLN A 179 -17.93 -28.85 6.61
C GLN A 179 -18.70 -28.20 5.46
N LEU A 180 -18.22 -27.06 4.95
CA LEU A 180 -18.79 -26.41 3.76
C LEU A 180 -18.38 -27.08 2.44
N GLY A 181 -17.45 -28.06 2.47
CA GLY A 181 -16.93 -28.70 1.26
C GLY A 181 -16.03 -27.78 0.41
N TRP A 182 -15.43 -26.74 1.02
CA TRP A 182 -14.59 -25.77 0.32
C TRP A 182 -13.10 -26.12 0.34
N VAL A 183 -12.70 -27.12 1.13
CA VAL A 183 -11.33 -27.65 1.10
C VAL A 183 -11.04 -28.19 -0.31
N ASN A 184 -9.79 -28.03 -0.75
CA ASN A 184 -9.32 -28.31 -2.10
C ASN A 184 -9.91 -27.38 -3.18
N THR A 185 -10.30 -26.17 -2.79
CA THR A 185 -10.72 -25.09 -3.71
C THR A 185 -10.08 -23.75 -3.31
N PHE A 186 -10.18 -22.73 -4.16
CA PHE A 186 -9.70 -21.38 -3.82
C PHE A 186 -10.65 -20.58 -2.91
N ALA A 187 -11.87 -21.08 -2.67
CA ALA A 187 -12.90 -20.34 -1.93
C ALA A 187 -12.48 -19.93 -0.50
N PRO A 188 -11.83 -20.80 0.32
CA PRO A 188 -11.36 -20.43 1.65
C PRO A 188 -10.34 -19.29 1.65
N LEU A 189 -9.59 -19.13 0.56
CA LEU A 189 -8.54 -18.12 0.42
C LEU A 189 -9.08 -16.77 -0.09
N ILE A 190 -10.14 -16.80 -0.91
CA ILE A 190 -10.69 -15.62 -1.60
C ILE A 190 -11.92 -15.06 -0.87
N VAL A 191 -12.92 -15.89 -0.59
CA VAL A 191 -14.25 -15.43 -0.13
C VAL A 191 -14.19 -14.64 1.17
N PRO A 192 -13.40 -15.03 2.20
CA PRO A 192 -13.30 -14.24 3.43
C PRO A 192 -12.82 -12.80 3.21
N LYS A 193 -12.04 -12.53 2.14
CA LYS A 193 -11.56 -11.17 1.82
C LYS A 193 -12.70 -10.23 1.44
N PHE A 194 -13.84 -10.75 0.97
CA PHE A 194 -15.05 -9.95 0.73
C PHE A 194 -15.82 -9.58 2.01
N LEU A 195 -15.44 -10.13 3.16
CA LEU A 195 -16.06 -9.87 4.46
C LEU A 195 -15.24 -8.90 5.32
N ALA A 196 -14.28 -8.19 4.72
CA ALA A 196 -13.39 -7.25 5.41
C ALA A 196 -12.64 -7.86 6.61
N THR A 197 -12.24 -9.13 6.50
CA THR A 197 -11.50 -9.86 7.54
C THR A 197 -10.10 -9.30 7.79
N ASP A 198 -9.50 -8.66 6.78
CA ASP A 198 -8.19 -8.01 6.90
C ASP A 198 -8.32 -6.63 7.55
N ALA A 199 -8.55 -6.63 8.87
CA ALA A 199 -8.80 -5.44 9.69
C ALA A 199 -7.70 -4.36 9.57
N PHE A 200 -6.45 -4.74 9.28
CA PHE A 200 -5.37 -3.78 9.01
C PHE A 200 -5.68 -2.86 7.83
N PHE A 201 -6.20 -3.39 6.72
CA PHE A 201 -6.51 -2.58 5.54
C PHE A 201 -7.73 -1.70 5.77
N THR A 202 -8.75 -2.22 6.47
CA THR A 202 -9.89 -1.40 6.90
C THR A 202 -9.41 -0.24 7.78
N PHE A 203 -8.56 -0.50 8.76
CA PHE A 203 -7.99 0.53 9.63
C PHE A 203 -7.19 1.57 8.84
N LEU A 204 -6.27 1.13 7.97
CA LEU A 204 -5.45 2.01 7.12
C LEU A 204 -6.34 2.95 6.30
N MET A 205 -7.36 2.40 5.65
CA MET A 205 -8.30 3.20 4.85
C MET A 205 -9.15 4.14 5.72
N VAL A 206 -9.55 3.73 6.94
CA VAL A 206 -10.25 4.64 7.87
C VAL A 206 -9.37 5.84 8.20
N GLN A 207 -8.09 5.62 8.52
CA GLN A 207 -7.17 6.72 8.84
C GLN A 207 -6.98 7.63 7.63
N PHE A 208 -6.85 7.06 6.43
CA PHE A 208 -6.73 7.84 5.21
C PHE A 208 -7.98 8.70 4.95
N ILE A 209 -9.18 8.09 4.98
CA ILE A 209 -10.44 8.79 4.71
C ILE A 209 -10.68 9.90 5.75
N ARG A 210 -10.29 9.70 7.02
CA ARG A 210 -10.37 10.75 8.07
C ARG A 210 -9.48 11.95 7.79
N GLY A 211 -8.38 11.78 7.05
CA GLY A 211 -7.52 12.88 6.60
C GLY A 211 -8.11 13.72 5.45
N ILE A 212 -9.12 13.21 4.74
CA ILE A 212 -9.80 13.93 3.66
C ILE A 212 -10.76 14.97 4.28
N PRO A 213 -10.67 16.27 3.93
CA PRO A 213 -11.56 17.31 4.45
C PRO A 213 -13.04 16.98 4.25
N ARG A 214 -13.87 17.23 5.26
CA ARG A 214 -15.33 16.97 5.21
C ARG A 214 -16.09 17.93 4.30
N GLU A 215 -15.52 19.10 4.02
CA GLU A 215 -16.09 20.11 3.12
C GLU A 215 -16.40 19.53 1.72
N LEU A 216 -15.60 18.56 1.25
CA LEU A 216 -15.84 17.87 -0.02
C LEU A 216 -17.12 17.02 0.00
N ASP A 217 -17.41 16.39 1.15
CA ASP A 217 -18.62 15.60 1.32
C ASP A 217 -19.87 16.50 1.44
N GLU A 218 -19.72 17.63 2.12
CA GLU A 218 -20.77 18.65 2.28
C GLU A 218 -21.11 19.32 0.94
N ALA A 219 -20.10 19.71 0.16
CA ALA A 219 -20.29 20.25 -1.19
C ALA A 219 -21.02 19.26 -2.09
N ALA A 220 -20.59 17.99 -2.12
CA ALA A 220 -21.26 16.96 -2.90
C ALA A 220 -22.71 16.73 -2.44
N ARG A 221 -23.00 16.85 -1.14
CA ARG A 221 -24.36 16.75 -0.59
C ARG A 221 -25.24 17.93 -0.98
N ILE A 222 -24.69 19.14 -1.07
CA ILE A 222 -25.37 20.33 -1.62
C ILE A 222 -25.73 20.09 -3.10
N ASP A 223 -24.86 19.41 -3.86
CA ASP A 223 -25.14 18.96 -5.24
C ASP A 223 -26.12 17.77 -5.33
N GLY A 224 -26.77 17.39 -4.22
CA GLY A 224 -27.75 16.30 -4.17
C GLY A 224 -27.14 14.89 -4.18
N ALA A 225 -25.84 14.74 -3.93
CA ALA A 225 -25.22 13.42 -3.86
C ALA A 225 -25.54 12.71 -2.54
N GLY A 226 -26.12 11.50 -2.64
CA GLY A 226 -26.23 10.57 -1.51
C GLY A 226 -24.92 9.84 -1.20
N HIS A 227 -24.89 9.10 -0.08
CA HIS A 227 -23.70 8.39 0.38
C HIS A 227 -23.01 7.49 -0.67
N PRO A 228 -23.72 6.69 -1.49
CA PRO A 228 -23.08 5.88 -2.53
C PRO A 228 -22.35 6.73 -3.57
N ARG A 229 -22.92 7.88 -3.95
CA ARG A 229 -22.33 8.79 -4.94
C ARG A 229 -21.13 9.53 -4.37
N ILE A 230 -21.19 9.97 -3.11
CA ILE A 230 -20.04 10.56 -2.39
C ILE A 230 -18.90 9.54 -2.28
N PHE A 231 -19.21 8.30 -1.87
CA PHE A 231 -18.22 7.23 -1.77
C PHE A 231 -17.52 6.98 -3.12
N LEU A 232 -18.29 6.68 -4.18
CA LEU A 232 -17.73 6.28 -5.46
C LEU A 232 -17.05 7.42 -6.24
N ARG A 233 -17.59 8.65 -6.17
CA ARG A 233 -17.11 9.76 -7.02
C ARG A 233 -16.20 10.74 -6.30
N VAL A 234 -16.21 10.79 -4.97
CA VAL A 234 -15.40 11.74 -4.19
C VAL A 234 -14.34 11.00 -3.39
N ILE A 235 -14.76 10.11 -2.50
CA ILE A 235 -13.83 9.45 -1.56
C ILE A 235 -12.93 8.44 -2.28
N LEU A 236 -13.49 7.55 -3.09
CA LEU A 236 -12.75 6.45 -3.73
C LEU A 236 -11.57 6.94 -4.61
N PRO A 237 -11.74 7.97 -5.47
CA PRO A 237 -10.62 8.52 -6.24
C PRO A 237 -9.55 9.20 -5.37
N LEU A 238 -9.95 9.91 -4.32
CA LEU A 238 -9.03 10.58 -3.41
C LEU A 238 -8.23 9.60 -2.55
N MET A 239 -8.78 8.42 -2.26
CA MET A 239 -8.09 7.35 -1.53
C MET A 239 -7.21 6.44 -2.38
N THR A 240 -6.93 6.81 -3.65
CA THR A 240 -6.02 6.06 -4.54
C THR A 240 -4.69 5.66 -3.88
N PRO A 241 -4.00 6.50 -3.08
CA PRO A 241 -2.76 6.08 -2.41
C PRO A 241 -2.98 4.94 -1.39
N ALA A 242 -4.07 4.99 -0.63
CA ALA A 242 -4.44 3.93 0.32
C ALA A 242 -4.84 2.64 -0.41
N LEU A 243 -5.65 2.75 -1.48
CA LEU A 243 -6.03 1.60 -2.32
C LEU A 243 -4.79 0.93 -2.93
N ALA A 244 -3.87 1.71 -3.50
CA ALA A 244 -2.63 1.19 -4.06
C ALA A 244 -1.79 0.46 -3.00
N THR A 245 -1.69 1.03 -1.79
CA THR A 245 -0.99 0.41 -0.66
C THR A 245 -1.63 -0.94 -0.31
N THR A 246 -2.96 -0.99 -0.17
CA THR A 246 -3.69 -2.24 0.08
C THR A 246 -3.51 -3.26 -1.03
N THR A 247 -3.54 -2.84 -2.30
CA THR A 247 -3.30 -3.73 -3.45
C THR A 247 -1.93 -4.38 -3.37
N ILE A 248 -0.87 -3.60 -3.15
CA ILE A 248 0.50 -4.10 -3.14
C ILE A 248 0.71 -5.05 -1.97
N PHE A 249 0.29 -4.68 -0.76
CA PHE A 249 0.46 -5.55 0.41
C PHE A 249 -0.38 -6.80 0.30
N THR A 250 -1.64 -6.71 -0.14
CA THR A 250 -2.48 -7.90 -0.38
C THR A 250 -1.83 -8.80 -1.41
N PHE A 251 -1.33 -8.24 -2.52
CA PHE A 251 -0.64 -9.02 -3.55
C PHE A 251 0.57 -9.77 -2.98
N ILE A 252 1.48 -9.06 -2.32
CA ILE A 252 2.72 -9.65 -1.80
C ILE A 252 2.39 -10.70 -0.75
N TRP A 253 1.54 -10.37 0.22
CA TRP A 253 1.20 -11.28 1.32
C TRP A 253 0.51 -12.54 0.80
N THR A 254 -0.51 -12.40 -0.04
CA THR A 254 -1.23 -13.56 -0.60
C THR A 254 -0.37 -14.37 -1.56
N TRP A 255 0.52 -13.75 -2.35
CA TRP A 255 1.45 -14.48 -3.22
C TRP A 255 2.46 -15.31 -2.41
N SER A 256 2.95 -14.74 -1.30
CA SER A 256 3.94 -15.38 -0.43
C SER A 256 3.34 -16.33 0.63
N ASP A 257 2.02 -16.37 0.77
CA ASP A 257 1.35 -17.14 1.81
C ASP A 257 1.40 -18.64 1.50
N PHE A 258 2.41 -19.30 2.07
CA PHE A 258 2.58 -20.73 1.93
C PHE A 258 1.67 -21.53 2.87
N PHE A 259 1.54 -21.10 4.13
CA PHE A 259 0.98 -21.92 5.19
C PHE A 259 -0.52 -22.12 5.06
N SER A 260 -1.29 -21.07 4.80
CA SER A 260 -2.74 -21.20 4.65
C SER A 260 -3.10 -21.99 3.39
N GLN A 261 -2.35 -21.75 2.31
CA GLN A 261 -2.57 -22.39 1.01
C GLN A 261 -2.26 -23.88 1.08
N LEU A 262 -1.20 -24.28 1.80
CA LEU A 262 -0.88 -25.69 2.03
C LEU A 262 -1.98 -26.44 2.79
N ILE A 263 -2.68 -25.77 3.71
CA ILE A 263 -3.75 -26.39 4.50
C ILE A 263 -5.01 -26.62 3.67
N TYR A 264 -5.34 -25.72 2.75
CA TYR A 264 -6.57 -25.80 1.98
C TYR A 264 -6.41 -26.51 0.63
N LEU A 265 -5.23 -26.48 0.01
CA LEU A 265 -4.99 -27.00 -1.33
C LEU A 265 -4.28 -28.34 -1.23
N THR A 266 -4.98 -29.44 -1.52
CA THR A 266 -4.47 -30.80 -1.30
C THR A 266 -4.18 -31.56 -2.60
N SER A 267 -4.86 -31.21 -3.70
CA SER A 267 -4.62 -31.83 -5.01
C SER A 267 -3.62 -31.02 -5.84
N PRO A 268 -2.71 -31.69 -6.59
CA PRO A 268 -1.68 -31.01 -7.37
C PRO A 268 -2.24 -29.93 -8.31
N ASP A 269 -3.37 -30.19 -8.99
CA ASP A 269 -3.91 -29.28 -10.00
C ASP A 269 -4.42 -27.94 -9.44
N VAL A 270 -4.69 -27.88 -8.14
CA VAL A 270 -5.11 -26.65 -7.45
C VAL A 270 -3.99 -26.02 -6.64
N PHE A 271 -2.75 -26.53 -6.72
CA PHE A 271 -1.64 -25.90 -6.02
C PHE A 271 -1.36 -24.50 -6.54
N THR A 272 -1.01 -23.62 -5.62
CA THR A 272 -0.40 -22.32 -5.89
C THR A 272 1.12 -22.48 -5.97
N VAL A 273 1.80 -21.47 -6.49
CA VAL A 273 3.27 -21.48 -6.62
C VAL A 273 4.00 -21.84 -5.32
N PRO A 274 3.70 -21.27 -4.14
CA PRO A 274 4.40 -21.66 -2.90
C PRO A 274 4.21 -23.14 -2.55
N VAL A 275 3.01 -23.68 -2.76
CA VAL A 275 2.70 -25.10 -2.48
C VAL A 275 3.37 -26.01 -3.49
N ALA A 276 3.35 -25.64 -4.78
CA ALA A 276 4.04 -26.37 -5.84
C ALA A 276 5.55 -26.42 -5.63
N LEU A 277 6.19 -25.31 -5.22
CA LEU A 277 7.62 -25.29 -4.90
C LEU A 277 7.99 -26.29 -3.78
N ARG A 278 7.11 -26.51 -2.79
CA ARG A 278 7.30 -27.56 -1.78
C ARG A 278 7.27 -28.96 -2.40
N ALA A 279 6.42 -29.20 -3.39
CA ALA A 279 6.27 -30.51 -4.04
C ALA A 279 7.54 -30.96 -4.79
N PHE A 280 8.42 -30.03 -5.21
CA PHE A 280 9.74 -30.38 -5.77
C PHE A 280 10.63 -31.16 -4.78
N VAL A 281 10.45 -30.94 -3.47
CA VAL A 281 11.22 -31.62 -2.43
C VAL A 281 10.68 -33.04 -2.16
N ASP A 282 9.42 -33.30 -2.50
CA ASP A 282 8.69 -34.55 -2.17
C ASP A 282 8.67 -35.58 -3.32
N ALA A 283 9.24 -35.25 -4.49
CA ALA A 283 9.23 -36.11 -5.68
C ALA A 283 10.17 -37.33 -5.54
N GLN A 284 9.70 -38.31 -4.78
CA GLN A 284 10.01 -39.75 -4.57
C GLN A 284 11.29 -40.45 -5.08
N SER A 285 12.26 -39.84 -5.76
CA SER A 285 13.52 -40.53 -6.09
C SER A 285 14.74 -39.65 -6.33
N SER A 286 14.58 -38.34 -6.53
CA SER A 286 15.69 -37.37 -6.54
C SER A 286 15.13 -35.95 -6.55
N THR A 287 15.43 -35.16 -5.53
CA THR A 287 15.07 -33.73 -5.54
C THR A 287 15.87 -33.02 -6.63
N ASP A 288 15.18 -32.54 -7.65
CA ASP A 288 15.79 -31.70 -8.68
C ASP A 288 15.93 -30.27 -8.15
N TRP A 289 17.03 -30.03 -7.42
CA TRP A 289 17.34 -28.72 -6.82
C TRP A 289 17.51 -27.63 -7.88
N GLY A 290 18.13 -27.94 -9.01
CA GLY A 290 18.29 -27.01 -10.14
C GLY A 290 16.93 -26.52 -10.66
N ALA A 291 16.02 -27.46 -10.95
CA ALA A 291 14.66 -27.13 -11.37
C ALA A 291 13.85 -26.37 -10.29
N MET A 292 13.96 -26.75 -9.02
CA MET A 292 13.30 -26.06 -7.92
C MET A 292 13.79 -24.61 -7.79
N PHE A 293 15.11 -24.37 -7.90
CA PHE A 293 15.67 -23.02 -7.87
C PHE A 293 15.28 -22.21 -9.11
N ALA A 294 15.23 -22.83 -10.29
CA ALA A 294 14.72 -22.18 -11.51
C ALA A 294 13.26 -21.72 -11.35
N MET A 295 12.38 -22.60 -10.85
CA MET A 295 10.99 -22.23 -10.60
C MET A 295 10.84 -21.21 -9.45
N SER A 296 11.75 -21.23 -8.47
CA SER A 296 11.81 -20.20 -7.43
C SER A 296 12.17 -18.83 -8.00
N VAL A 297 13.10 -18.75 -8.97
CA VAL A 297 13.39 -17.51 -9.70
C VAL A 297 12.16 -17.02 -10.47
N VAL A 298 11.47 -17.91 -11.18
CA VAL A 298 10.23 -17.57 -11.91
C VAL A 298 9.16 -17.04 -10.95
N SER A 299 9.03 -17.64 -9.76
CA SER A 299 8.05 -17.23 -8.74
C SER A 299 8.27 -15.82 -8.19
N LEU A 300 9.51 -15.29 -8.26
CA LEU A 300 9.82 -13.93 -7.82
C LEU A 300 9.38 -12.87 -8.83
N LEU A 301 9.27 -13.21 -10.12
CA LEU A 301 8.97 -12.23 -11.16
C LEU A 301 7.66 -11.47 -10.91
N PRO A 302 6.53 -12.12 -10.56
CA PRO A 302 5.27 -11.40 -10.32
C PRO A 302 5.35 -10.46 -9.11
N VAL A 303 6.02 -10.89 -8.03
CA VAL A 303 6.24 -10.06 -6.84
C VAL A 303 7.11 -8.85 -7.16
N PHE A 304 8.19 -9.06 -7.92
CA PHE A 304 9.08 -7.99 -8.35
C PHE A 304 8.37 -6.97 -9.26
N ILE A 305 7.55 -7.45 -10.21
CA ILE A 305 6.74 -6.58 -11.07
C ILE A 305 5.73 -5.78 -10.24
N ALA A 306 5.02 -6.43 -9.31
CA ALA A 306 4.08 -5.75 -8.42
C ALA A 306 4.77 -4.67 -7.57
N PHE A 307 5.98 -4.96 -7.06
CA PHE A 307 6.79 -3.99 -6.33
C PHE A 307 7.22 -2.80 -7.21
N LEU A 308 7.71 -3.05 -8.43
CA LEU A 308 8.11 -1.99 -9.38
C LEU A 308 6.94 -1.07 -9.75
N ILE A 309 5.74 -1.63 -9.93
CA ILE A 309 4.52 -0.84 -10.16
C ILE A 309 4.15 -0.06 -8.90
N GLY A 310 4.32 -0.69 -7.73
CA GLY A 310 3.90 -0.18 -6.43
C GLY A 310 4.79 0.91 -5.82
N GLN A 311 6.09 0.93 -6.10
CA GLN A 311 7.06 1.82 -5.47
C GLN A 311 6.65 3.31 -5.54
N LYS A 312 6.11 3.76 -6.69
CA LYS A 312 5.68 5.15 -6.90
C LYS A 312 4.48 5.55 -6.02
N PHE A 313 3.65 4.58 -5.63
CA PHE A 313 2.47 4.81 -4.80
C PHE A 313 2.80 4.74 -3.31
N LEU A 314 3.67 3.79 -2.91
CA LEU A 314 4.15 3.67 -1.53
C LEU A 314 4.88 4.94 -1.07
N ILE A 315 5.74 5.50 -1.92
CA ILE A 315 6.47 6.75 -1.62
C ILE A 315 5.50 7.92 -1.43
N LYS A 316 4.45 8.02 -2.25
CA LYS A 316 3.45 9.09 -2.14
C LYS A 316 2.56 8.95 -0.89
N GLY A 317 2.21 7.72 -0.50
CA GLY A 317 1.36 7.46 0.67
C GLY A 317 2.04 7.81 1.99
N ILE A 318 3.34 7.50 2.13
CA ILE A 318 4.14 7.79 3.34
C ILE A 318 4.44 9.30 3.46
N ALA A 319 4.59 10.02 2.35
CA ALA A 319 4.85 11.45 2.36
C ALA A 319 3.70 12.27 2.98
N THR A 320 2.45 11.82 2.83
CA THR A 320 1.26 12.50 3.38
C THR A 320 1.06 12.33 4.88
N THR A 321 1.66 11.32 5.52
CA THR A 321 1.54 11.10 6.98
C THR A 321 2.66 11.77 7.78
N GLY A 322 3.72 12.24 7.12
CA GLY A 322 4.94 12.77 7.75
C GLY A 322 5.04 14.31 7.85
N ILE A 323 4.07 15.07 7.33
CA ILE A 323 4.09 16.54 7.44
C ILE A 323 3.34 16.94 8.72
N LYS A 324 4.10 17.15 9.79
CA LYS A 324 3.74 17.95 10.95
C LYS A 324 4.70 19.13 11.04
#